data_AF-A0A2E5Y570-F1
#
_entry.id   AF-A0A2E5Y570-F1
#
_cell.length_a   1.000
_cell.length_b   1.000
_cell.length_c   1.000
_cell.angle_alpha   90.00
_cell.angle_beta   90.00
_cell.angle_gamma   90.00
#
_symmetry.space_group_name_H-M   'P 1'
#
loop_
_entity.id
_entity.type
_entity.pdbx_description
1 polymer ?
#
loop_
_entity_poly.entity_id
_entity_poly.type
_entity_poly.pdbx_seq_one_letter_code
_entity_poly.pdbx_strand_id
1 'polypeptide(L)'
;MNLSRIHWEGFKGRQLREFSMSEDGQETRGLIDVNALPEPVRRMAEVMTGLDPEWSIDGWLTQQAEQTLALLRHDLKRERLLLEQRKFRLDDLEQRINPNQEKDEHQMSIFDCFGLDEDNTFTGLSQRGEKQRIEEGEAHGAEAFIELLPDDQVDDPLLAVACQLVVMIVDGEIEKGEPVATINVIFERMLEHGVEEEEIDEAIDYLLTTGGLIEVDDDCFISTI
;
A
#
# COMPACT_ATOMS: atom_id res chain seq x y z
N MET A 1 -28.68 14.35 -4.43
CA MET A 1 -27.72 15.19 -3.69
C MET A 1 -26.61 15.57 -4.66
N ASN A 2 -26.41 16.88 -4.82
CA ASN A 2 -25.68 17.51 -5.91
C ASN A 2 -24.52 18.28 -5.27
N LEU A 3 -23.27 17.97 -5.63
CA LEU A 3 -22.09 18.67 -5.12
C LEU A 3 -21.13 18.95 -6.28
N SER A 4 -21.13 20.23 -6.64
CA SER A 4 -19.96 21.04 -6.99
C SER A 4 -19.26 20.79 -8.32
N ARG A 5 -19.89 21.33 -9.36
CA ARG A 5 -19.30 21.74 -10.63
C ARG A 5 -18.41 22.98 -10.40
N ILE A 6 -17.09 22.81 -10.49
CA ILE A 6 -16.16 23.96 -10.47
C ILE A 6 -16.31 24.71 -11.80
N HIS A 7 -16.71 25.97 -11.69
CA HIS A 7 -17.06 26.87 -12.77
C HIS A 7 -15.85 27.72 -13.16
N TRP A 8 -15.27 27.45 -14.32
CA TRP A 8 -14.24 28.29 -14.93
C TRP A 8 -14.90 29.40 -15.74
N GLU A 9 -15.09 30.56 -15.14
CA GLU A 9 -15.46 31.79 -15.86
C GLU A 9 -14.28 32.76 -15.83
N GLY A 10 -13.65 32.98 -16.99
CA GLY A 10 -12.56 33.94 -17.06
C GLY A 10 -11.79 33.99 -18.37
N PHE A 11 -12.44 33.89 -19.53
CA PHE A 11 -11.79 34.27 -20.80
C PHE A 11 -12.82 34.83 -21.79
N LYS A 12 -13.20 36.11 -21.59
CA LYS A 12 -13.92 36.88 -22.60
C LYS A 12 -12.99 37.94 -23.20
N GLY A 13 -12.68 37.75 -24.48
CA GLY A 13 -12.42 38.84 -25.41
C GLY A 13 -10.97 39.11 -25.77
N ARG A 14 -10.56 38.63 -26.96
CA ARG A 14 -9.96 39.54 -27.94
C ARG A 14 -10.14 39.03 -29.38
N GLN A 15 -10.57 39.96 -30.21
CA GLN A 15 -10.89 39.86 -31.64
C GLN A 15 -9.81 39.19 -32.49
N LEU A 16 -10.29 38.38 -33.44
CA LEU A 16 -9.63 38.03 -34.69
C LEU A 16 -9.13 39.31 -35.38
N ARG A 17 -7.81 39.43 -35.56
CA ARG A 17 -7.20 40.25 -36.61
C ARG A 17 -6.50 39.31 -37.57
N GLU A 18 -6.83 39.49 -38.85
CA GLU A 18 -6.28 38.81 -40.00
C GLU A 18 -4.74 38.91 -40.01
N PHE A 19 -4.06 37.77 -40.11
CA PHE A 19 -2.62 37.71 -40.33
C PHE A 19 -2.34 37.84 -41.83
N SER A 20 -1.82 38.99 -42.25
CA SER A 20 -1.09 39.13 -43.51
C SER A 20 0.26 38.44 -43.37
N MET A 21 0.57 37.49 -44.27
CA MET A 21 1.91 36.92 -44.39
C MET A 21 2.89 38.00 -44.83
N SER A 22 3.94 38.19 -44.05
CA SER A 22 5.21 38.74 -44.51
C SER A 22 6.30 37.78 -44.01
N GLU A 23 6.90 37.09 -44.96
CA GLU A 23 8.17 36.39 -44.81
C GLU A 23 9.25 37.45 -44.60
N ASP A 24 9.79 37.53 -43.38
CA ASP A 24 11.19 37.87 -43.07
C ASP A 24 11.32 37.97 -41.54
N GLY A 25 12.15 37.10 -40.94
CA GLY A 25 12.44 37.09 -39.50
C GLY A 25 12.27 35.74 -38.81
N GLN A 26 12.87 34.68 -39.36
CA GLN A 26 13.21 33.49 -38.55
C GLN A 26 14.35 33.89 -37.60
N GLU A 27 14.04 34.24 -36.34
CA GLU A 27 14.92 34.03 -35.16
C GLU A 27 14.34 34.53 -33.82
N THR A 28 13.18 35.21 -33.77
CA THR A 28 12.62 35.75 -32.50
C THR A 28 11.25 35.18 -32.10
N ARG A 29 10.87 34.01 -32.63
CA ARG A 29 9.68 33.28 -32.18
C ARG A 29 10.05 32.27 -31.10
N GLY A 30 10.25 32.71 -29.86
CA GLY A 30 10.48 31.73 -28.79
C GLY A 30 10.80 32.26 -27.40
N LEU A 31 10.91 33.58 -27.19
CA LEU A 31 11.14 34.12 -25.86
C LEU A 31 9.80 34.58 -25.28
N ILE A 32 9.31 33.90 -24.25
CA ILE A 32 8.13 34.36 -23.52
C ILE A 32 8.43 35.73 -22.91
N ASP A 33 7.64 36.75 -23.25
CA ASP A 33 7.74 38.06 -22.61
C ASP A 33 7.29 37.94 -21.15
N VAL A 34 8.27 37.97 -20.24
CA VAL A 34 8.07 37.84 -18.79
C VAL A 34 7.11 38.91 -18.26
N ASN A 35 7.04 40.08 -18.90
CA ASN A 35 6.15 41.16 -18.49
C ASN A 35 4.67 40.91 -18.82
N ALA A 36 4.40 40.01 -19.76
CA ALA A 36 3.05 39.58 -20.12
C ALA A 36 2.53 38.42 -19.25
N LEU A 37 3.37 37.84 -18.39
CA LEU A 37 3.00 36.72 -17.52
C LEU A 37 2.22 37.16 -16.28
N PRO A 38 1.37 36.28 -15.71
CA PRO A 38 0.67 36.53 -14.46
C PRO A 38 1.65 36.94 -13.34
N GLU A 39 1.22 37.88 -12.50
CA GLU A 39 2.02 38.46 -11.41
C GLU A 39 2.79 37.42 -10.57
N PRO A 40 2.23 36.27 -10.15
CA PRO A 40 2.99 35.26 -9.42
C PRO A 40 4.15 34.66 -10.22
N VAL A 41 3.95 34.40 -11.52
CA VAL A 41 4.95 33.79 -12.41
C VAL A 41 6.06 34.79 -12.72
N ARG A 42 5.70 36.06 -12.93
CA ARG A 42 6.67 37.13 -13.14
C ARG A 42 7.57 37.32 -11.92
N ARG A 43 7.01 37.40 -10.71
CA ARG A 43 7.83 37.50 -9.48
C ARG A 43 8.78 36.31 -9.32
N MET A 44 8.32 35.10 -9.61
CA MET A 44 9.18 33.91 -9.59
C MET A 44 10.31 34.04 -10.62
N ALA A 45 9.99 34.44 -11.85
CA ALA A 45 10.99 34.62 -12.89
C ALA A 45 12.06 35.67 -12.50
N GLU A 46 11.65 36.81 -11.95
CA GLU A 46 12.56 37.85 -11.46
C GLU A 46 13.50 37.32 -10.36
N VAL A 47 12.99 36.53 -9.41
CA VAL A 47 13.80 35.91 -8.34
C VAL A 47 14.76 34.86 -8.90
N MET A 48 14.28 34.00 -9.80
CA MET A 48 15.07 32.88 -10.34
C MET A 48 16.19 33.37 -11.26
N THR A 49 15.93 34.35 -12.12
CA THR A 49 16.97 35.02 -12.91
C THR A 49 17.97 35.77 -12.02
N GLY A 50 17.53 36.25 -10.86
CA GLY A 50 18.44 36.85 -9.86
C GLY A 50 19.36 35.84 -9.16
N LEU A 51 18.96 34.58 -9.06
CA LEU A 51 19.73 33.49 -8.45
C LEU A 51 20.68 32.82 -9.46
N ASP A 52 20.21 32.59 -10.68
CA ASP A 52 20.96 31.95 -11.75
C ASP A 52 20.82 32.73 -13.06
N PRO A 53 21.92 33.33 -13.58
CA PRO A 53 21.90 34.07 -14.85
C PRO A 53 21.57 33.23 -16.08
N GLU A 54 21.82 31.92 -16.06
CA GLU A 54 21.54 31.01 -17.18
C GLU A 54 20.10 30.47 -17.16
N TRP A 55 19.34 30.79 -16.11
CA TRP A 55 17.98 30.32 -15.95
C TRP A 55 17.03 30.99 -16.95
N SER A 56 16.14 30.19 -17.56
CA SER A 56 15.10 30.67 -18.48
C SER A 56 13.71 30.16 -18.09
N ILE A 57 12.71 31.03 -18.25
CA ILE A 57 11.30 30.70 -17.97
C ILE A 57 10.79 29.60 -18.91
N ASP A 58 11.21 29.62 -20.17
CA ASP A 58 10.85 28.61 -21.18
C ASP A 58 11.38 27.22 -20.80
N GLY A 59 12.63 27.15 -20.34
CA GLY A 59 13.23 25.90 -19.85
C GLY A 59 12.52 25.39 -18.61
N TRP A 60 12.23 26.27 -17.65
CA TRP A 60 11.51 25.90 -16.43
C TRP A 60 10.08 25.43 -16.71
N LEU A 61 9.33 26.12 -17.59
CA LEU A 61 7.97 25.72 -17.97
C LEU A 61 7.96 24.36 -18.67
N THR A 62 8.91 24.12 -19.56
CA THR A 62 9.09 22.83 -20.23
C THR A 62 9.33 21.72 -19.20
N GLN A 63 10.27 21.94 -18.28
CA GLN A 63 10.59 20.98 -17.22
C GLN A 63 9.39 20.72 -16.31
N GLN A 64 8.67 21.75 -15.88
CA GLN A 64 7.48 21.61 -15.05
C GLN A 64 6.36 20.85 -15.78
N ALA A 65 6.16 21.13 -17.06
CA ALA A 65 5.18 20.42 -17.88
C ALA A 65 5.54 18.93 -18.00
N GLU A 66 6.81 18.61 -18.26
CA GLU A 66 7.29 17.23 -18.34
C GLU A 66 7.13 16.48 -17.00
N GLN A 67 7.50 17.11 -15.89
CA GLN A 67 7.33 16.55 -14.54
C GLN A 67 5.85 16.30 -14.24
N THR A 68 4.98 17.27 -14.53
CA THR A 68 3.53 17.14 -14.31
C THR A 68 2.94 16.03 -15.18
N LEU A 69 3.35 15.94 -16.45
CA LEU A 69 2.92 14.87 -17.35
C LEU A 69 3.40 13.49 -16.87
N ALA A 70 4.60 13.38 -16.28
CA ALA A 70 5.10 12.14 -15.71
C ALA A 70 4.23 11.67 -14.53
N LEU A 71 3.86 12.59 -13.62
CA LEU A 71 2.94 12.30 -12.52
C LEU A 71 1.57 11.87 -13.03
N LEU A 72 0.99 12.62 -13.98
CA LEU A 72 -0.31 12.27 -14.57
C LEU A 72 -0.29 10.88 -15.25
N ARG A 73 0.82 10.51 -15.91
CA ARG A 73 0.96 9.16 -16.49
C ARG A 73 0.94 8.07 -15.42
N HIS A 74 1.55 8.31 -14.27
CA HIS A 74 1.51 7.38 -13.14
C HIS A 74 0.08 7.24 -12.58
N ASP A 75 -0.59 8.37 -12.35
CA ASP A 75 -1.96 8.38 -11.83
C ASP A 75 -2.93 7.68 -12.79
N LEU A 76 -2.81 7.92 -14.10
CA LEU A 76 -3.63 7.23 -15.09
C LEU A 76 -3.39 5.72 -15.12
N LYS A 77 -2.14 5.25 -14.90
CA LYS A 77 -1.86 3.81 -14.78
C LYS A 77 -2.52 3.21 -13.54
N ARG A 78 -2.47 3.91 -12.40
CA ARG A 78 -3.12 3.49 -11.17
C ARG A 78 -4.63 3.40 -11.34
N GLU A 79 -5.26 4.45 -11.88
CA GLU A 79 -6.71 4.46 -12.14
C GLU A 79 -7.14 3.36 -13.10
N ARG A 80 -6.34 3.12 -14.16
CA ARG A 80 -6.58 2.01 -15.08
C ARG A 80 -6.57 0.67 -14.34
N LEU A 81 -5.60 0.42 -13.48
CA LEU A 81 -5.52 -0.83 -12.71
C LEU A 81 -6.74 -1.00 -11.80
N LEU A 82 -7.16 0.05 -11.09
CA LEU A 82 -8.34 0.02 -10.22
C LEU A 82 -9.62 -0.29 -11.02
N LEU A 83 -9.76 0.28 -12.22
CA LEU A 83 -10.88 -0.01 -13.10
C LEU A 83 -10.84 -1.44 -13.64
N GLU A 84 -9.66 -1.97 -13.99
CA GLU A 84 -9.48 -3.36 -14.40
C GLU A 84 -9.85 -4.33 -13.28
N GLN A 85 -9.41 -4.09 -12.05
CA GLN A 85 -9.80 -4.87 -10.88
C GLN A 85 -11.31 -4.80 -10.62
N ARG A 86 -11.92 -3.61 -10.72
CA ARG A 86 -13.36 -3.44 -10.57
C ARG A 86 -14.12 -4.21 -11.66
N LYS A 87 -13.63 -4.19 -12.90
CA LYS A 87 -14.19 -4.98 -14.00
C LYS A 87 -14.12 -6.46 -13.69
N PHE A 88 -12.95 -6.96 -13.28
CA PHE A 88 -12.76 -8.37 -12.91
C PHE A 88 -13.76 -8.81 -11.83
N ARG A 89 -13.96 -7.98 -10.78
CA ARG A 89 -14.98 -8.27 -9.76
C ARG A 89 -16.41 -8.31 -10.32
N LEU A 90 -16.74 -7.43 -11.26
CA LEU A 90 -18.05 -7.45 -11.91
C LEU A 90 -18.24 -8.69 -12.78
N ASP A 91 -17.21 -9.06 -13.56
CA ASP A 91 -17.22 -10.26 -14.40
C ASP A 91 -17.36 -11.53 -13.55
N ASP A 92 -16.67 -11.62 -12.41
CA ASP A 92 -16.81 -12.73 -11.44
C ASP A 92 -18.24 -12.78 -10.84
N LEU A 93 -18.81 -11.64 -10.47
CA LEU A 93 -20.19 -11.58 -10.00
C LEU A 93 -21.20 -12.01 -11.08
N GLU A 94 -20.98 -11.63 -12.33
CA GLU A 94 -21.80 -12.08 -13.46
C GLU A 94 -21.72 -13.60 -13.66
N GLN A 95 -20.51 -14.16 -13.57
CA GLN A 95 -20.29 -15.61 -13.67
C GLN A 95 -20.97 -16.39 -12.53
N ARG A 96 -21.02 -15.83 -11.32
CA ARG A 96 -21.76 -16.43 -10.19
C ARG A 96 -23.27 -16.39 -10.38
N ILE A 97 -23.80 -15.34 -11.02
CA ILE A 97 -25.24 -15.22 -11.31
C ILE A 97 -25.64 -16.19 -12.43
N ASN A 98 -24.82 -16.29 -13.47
CA ASN A 98 -25.04 -17.16 -14.62
C ASN A 98 -23.89 -18.18 -14.73
N PRO A 99 -23.85 -19.20 -13.86
CA PRO A 99 -22.82 -20.22 -13.94
C PRO A 99 -22.95 -20.92 -15.28
N ASN A 100 -21.99 -20.72 -16.19
CA ASN A 100 -21.93 -21.47 -17.43
C ASN A 100 -21.70 -22.94 -17.04
N GLN A 101 -22.72 -23.78 -17.22
CA GLN A 101 -22.77 -25.16 -16.70
C GLN A 101 -21.96 -26.16 -17.54
N GLU A 102 -20.81 -25.76 -18.07
CA GLU A 102 -19.84 -26.70 -18.65
C GLU A 102 -18.65 -26.81 -17.69
N LYS A 103 -18.89 -27.45 -16.54
CA LYS A 103 -17.79 -27.99 -15.75
C LYS A 103 -17.21 -29.15 -16.55
N ASP A 104 -15.94 -29.05 -16.91
CA ASP A 104 -15.16 -30.19 -17.40
C ASP A 104 -15.24 -31.31 -16.36
N GLU A 105 -15.68 -32.51 -16.76
CA GLU A 105 -15.83 -33.67 -15.87
C GLU A 105 -14.52 -34.02 -15.13
N HIS A 106 -13.38 -33.55 -15.64
CA HIS A 106 -12.06 -33.77 -15.07
C HIS A 106 -11.55 -32.61 -14.20
N GLN A 107 -12.23 -31.47 -14.14
CA GLN A 107 -11.87 -30.37 -13.24
C GLN A 107 -12.61 -30.52 -11.91
N MET A 108 -11.93 -31.16 -10.97
CA MET A 108 -12.35 -31.24 -9.57
C MET A 108 -11.80 -30.04 -8.80
N SER A 109 -12.59 -29.50 -7.86
CA SER A 109 -12.13 -28.48 -6.92
C SER A 109 -10.96 -29.04 -6.11
N ILE A 110 -10.01 -28.19 -5.71
CA ILE A 110 -8.89 -28.59 -4.84
C ILE A 110 -9.41 -29.24 -3.54
N PHE A 111 -10.63 -28.89 -3.11
CA PHE A 111 -11.30 -29.44 -1.95
C PHE A 111 -11.88 -30.85 -2.17
N ASP A 112 -12.13 -31.27 -3.42
CA ASP A 112 -12.67 -32.59 -3.73
C ASP A 112 -11.61 -33.69 -3.53
N CYS A 113 -10.32 -33.34 -3.52
CA CYS A 113 -9.23 -34.26 -3.20
C CYS A 113 -9.19 -34.68 -1.72
N PHE A 114 -9.90 -33.97 -0.83
CA PHE A 114 -9.83 -34.20 0.61
C PHE A 114 -10.85 -35.21 1.14
N GLY A 115 -11.65 -35.85 0.27
CA GLY A 115 -12.58 -36.91 0.69
C GLY A 115 -13.48 -36.45 1.85
N LEU A 116 -13.97 -35.21 1.78
CA LEU A 116 -14.84 -34.64 2.79
C LEU A 116 -16.24 -35.24 2.60
N ASP A 117 -16.42 -36.48 3.06
CA ASP A 117 -17.76 -37.05 3.18
C ASP A 117 -18.59 -36.15 4.09
N GLU A 118 -19.70 -35.64 3.55
CA GLU A 118 -20.55 -34.57 4.11
C GLU A 118 -21.06 -34.89 5.54
N ASP A 119 -21.02 -36.15 5.95
CA ASP A 119 -21.68 -36.63 7.16
C ASP A 119 -20.80 -36.57 8.43
N ASN A 120 -19.46 -36.47 8.33
CA ASN A 120 -18.59 -36.60 9.52
C ASN A 120 -17.52 -35.52 9.70
N THR A 121 -17.35 -34.59 8.75
CA THR A 121 -16.29 -33.58 8.82
C THR A 121 -16.70 -32.30 9.52
N PHE A 122 -18.00 -31.96 9.52
CA PHE A 122 -18.49 -30.75 10.19
C PHE A 122 -18.99 -30.98 11.62
N THR A 123 -19.11 -32.22 12.10
CA THR A 123 -19.60 -32.50 13.46
C THR A 123 -18.62 -32.02 14.53
N GLY A 124 -17.31 -32.10 14.30
CA GLY A 124 -16.29 -31.63 15.24
C GLY A 124 -16.11 -30.10 15.30
N LEU A 125 -16.40 -29.39 14.22
CA LEU A 125 -16.33 -27.92 14.15
C LEU A 125 -17.67 -27.26 14.51
N SER A 126 -18.80 -27.85 14.11
CA SER A 126 -20.15 -27.38 14.45
C SER A 126 -20.44 -27.54 15.94
N GLN A 127 -20.04 -28.65 16.57
CA GLN A 127 -20.25 -28.86 18.01
C GLN A 127 -19.43 -27.92 18.90
N ARG A 128 -18.35 -27.32 18.37
CA ARG A 128 -17.55 -26.35 19.11
C ARG A 128 -18.16 -24.94 19.08
N GLY A 129 -19.08 -24.66 18.15
CA GLY A 129 -19.70 -23.34 17.96
C GLY A 129 -21.11 -23.16 18.54
N GLU A 130 -21.89 -24.23 18.75
CA GLU A 130 -23.31 -24.07 19.10
C GLU A 130 -23.60 -23.80 20.59
N LYS A 131 -22.70 -24.10 21.52
CA LYS A 131 -22.97 -23.88 22.96
C LYS A 131 -22.55 -22.54 23.53
N GLN A 132 -21.86 -21.69 22.77
CA GLN A 132 -21.31 -20.41 23.29
C GLN A 132 -21.64 -19.19 22.42
N ARG A 133 -22.51 -19.31 21.41
CA ARG A 133 -22.81 -18.21 20.47
C ARG A 133 -24.16 -17.53 20.71
N ILE A 134 -24.54 -17.32 21.98
CA ILE A 134 -25.77 -16.57 22.34
C ILE A 134 -25.48 -15.38 23.26
N GLU A 135 -24.23 -15.16 23.70
CA GLU A 135 -23.88 -13.92 24.39
C GLU A 135 -23.36 -12.91 23.36
N GLU A 136 -24.30 -12.09 22.87
CA GLU A 136 -24.01 -10.87 22.11
C GLU A 136 -23.02 -10.00 22.92
N GLY A 137 -21.76 -9.96 22.50
CA GLY A 137 -20.81 -8.95 22.99
C GLY A 137 -19.35 -9.38 23.16
N GLU A 138 -19.03 -10.68 23.16
CA GLU A 138 -17.63 -11.07 23.27
C GLU A 138 -16.99 -11.14 21.87
N ALA A 139 -16.22 -10.10 21.54
CA ALA A 139 -15.29 -10.13 20.44
C ALA A 139 -14.48 -11.44 20.52
N HIS A 140 -14.35 -12.15 19.41
CA HIS A 140 -13.49 -13.34 19.39
C HIS A 140 -12.12 -12.94 19.91
N GLY A 141 -11.45 -13.79 20.71
CA GLY A 141 -10.12 -13.46 21.24
C GLY A 141 -9.13 -13.04 20.15
N ALA A 142 -9.36 -13.48 18.91
CA ALA A 142 -8.67 -13.04 17.69
C ALA A 142 -8.74 -11.52 17.42
N GLU A 143 -9.82 -10.84 17.79
CA GLU A 143 -10.01 -9.39 17.57
C GLU A 143 -8.97 -8.55 18.34
N ALA A 144 -8.54 -9.03 19.52
CA ALA A 144 -7.48 -8.38 20.30
C ALA A 144 -6.11 -8.39 19.58
N PHE A 145 -5.93 -9.28 18.60
CA PHE A 145 -4.70 -9.41 17.82
C PHE A 145 -4.77 -8.68 16.47
N ILE A 146 -5.95 -8.18 16.06
CA ILE A 146 -6.10 -7.37 14.85
C ILE A 146 -5.45 -5.99 15.04
N GLU A 147 -5.53 -5.41 16.24
CA GLU A 147 -4.90 -4.12 16.58
C GLU A 147 -3.38 -4.24 16.80
N LEU A 148 -2.86 -5.46 16.92
CA LEU A 148 -1.41 -5.72 16.99
C LEU A 148 -0.77 -5.88 15.62
N LEU A 149 -1.57 -5.88 14.54
CA LEU A 149 -1.05 -5.82 13.18
C LEU A 149 -0.50 -4.40 12.96
N PRO A 150 0.80 -4.25 12.63
CA PRO A 150 1.38 -2.93 12.45
C PRO A 150 0.69 -2.18 11.31
N ASP A 151 0.33 -0.93 11.58
CA ASP A 151 -0.45 -0.05 10.70
C ASP A 151 0.21 0.06 9.31
N ASP A 152 -0.54 -0.31 8.26
CA ASP A 152 -0.37 0.01 6.83
C ASP A 152 1.01 -0.24 6.15
N GLN A 153 1.92 -1.04 6.76
CA GLN A 153 3.26 -1.34 6.21
C GLN A 153 3.73 -2.80 6.37
N VAL A 154 2.83 -3.77 6.57
CA VAL A 154 3.22 -5.20 6.60
C VAL A 154 2.50 -5.94 5.49
N ASP A 155 3.05 -5.84 4.27
CA ASP A 155 2.63 -6.67 3.12
C ASP A 155 3.07 -8.15 3.30
N ASP A 156 3.85 -8.46 4.33
CA ASP A 156 4.32 -9.81 4.61
C ASP A 156 3.63 -10.45 5.84
N PRO A 157 2.59 -11.28 5.62
CA PRO A 157 1.92 -11.97 6.72
C PRO A 157 2.82 -13.00 7.42
N LEU A 158 3.90 -13.48 6.78
CA LEU A 158 4.85 -14.41 7.40
C LEU A 158 5.70 -13.69 8.45
N LEU A 159 6.22 -12.51 8.10
CA LEU A 159 6.97 -11.66 9.04
C LEU A 159 6.14 -11.30 10.26
N ALA A 160 4.85 -11.00 10.09
CA ALA A 160 3.95 -10.72 11.22
C ALA A 160 3.83 -11.90 12.20
N VAL A 161 3.71 -13.13 11.66
CA VAL A 161 3.64 -14.35 12.47
C VAL A 161 4.99 -14.64 13.13
N ALA A 162 6.10 -14.47 12.42
CA ALA A 162 7.45 -14.66 12.95
C ALA A 162 7.73 -13.68 14.11
N CYS A 163 7.44 -12.38 13.92
CA CYS A 163 7.54 -11.36 14.96
C CYS A 163 6.74 -11.73 16.21
N GLN A 164 5.48 -12.15 16.03
CA GLN A 164 4.63 -12.52 17.14
C GLN A 164 5.19 -13.73 17.92
N LEU A 165 5.70 -14.72 17.21
CA LEU A 165 6.26 -15.91 17.83
C LEU A 165 7.58 -15.58 18.56
N VAL A 166 8.40 -14.64 18.06
CA VAL A 166 9.60 -14.14 18.76
C VAL A 166 9.21 -13.52 20.10
N VAL A 167 8.22 -12.63 20.10
CA VAL A 167 7.70 -12.01 21.33
C VAL A 167 7.21 -13.07 22.32
N MET A 168 6.43 -14.05 21.86
CA MET A 168 5.94 -15.14 22.72
C MET A 168 7.05 -15.98 23.34
N ILE A 169 8.14 -16.24 22.61
CA ILE A 169 9.28 -16.99 23.14
C ILE A 169 10.00 -16.16 24.20
N VAL A 170 10.24 -14.87 23.92
CA VAL A 170 10.90 -13.96 24.86
C VAL A 170 10.10 -13.85 26.16
N ASP A 171 8.79 -13.62 26.07
CA ASP A 171 7.89 -13.57 27.23
C ASP A 171 7.87 -14.90 27.99
N GLY A 172 7.86 -16.02 27.26
CA GLY A 172 7.89 -17.35 27.85
C GLY A 172 9.19 -17.65 28.62
N GLU A 173 10.33 -17.10 28.21
CA GLU A 173 11.58 -17.22 28.98
C GLU A 173 11.56 -16.31 30.23
N ILE A 174 10.96 -15.12 30.13
CA ILE A 174 10.76 -14.22 31.28
C ILE A 174 9.82 -14.86 32.32
N GLU A 175 8.73 -15.50 31.89
CA GLU A 175 7.79 -16.20 32.77
C GLU A 175 8.41 -17.39 33.51
N LYS A 176 9.41 -18.05 32.90
CA LYS A 176 10.18 -19.13 33.56
C LYS A 176 11.11 -18.61 34.66
N GLY A 177 11.26 -17.29 34.77
CA GLY A 177 12.05 -16.62 35.79
C GLY A 177 13.45 -16.19 35.33
N GLU A 178 13.75 -16.30 34.04
CA GLU A 178 14.97 -15.74 33.47
C GLU A 178 14.81 -14.22 33.28
N PRO A 179 15.85 -13.41 33.52
CA PRO A 179 15.73 -11.96 33.43
C PRO A 179 15.68 -11.43 31.98
N VAL A 180 16.21 -12.19 31.02
CA VAL A 180 16.33 -11.83 29.59
C VAL A 180 16.29 -13.09 28.73
N ALA A 181 15.90 -12.95 27.47
CA ALA A 181 15.99 -14.02 26.48
C ALA A 181 17.26 -13.84 25.63
N THR A 182 18.11 -14.86 25.56
CA THR A 182 19.33 -14.83 24.72
C THR A 182 19.00 -15.16 23.27
N ILE A 183 19.74 -14.58 22.32
CA ILE A 183 19.59 -14.83 20.86
C ILE A 183 19.55 -16.32 20.53
N ASN A 184 20.43 -17.12 21.13
CA ASN A 184 20.52 -18.56 20.89
C ASN A 184 19.23 -19.30 21.27
N VAL A 185 18.58 -18.87 22.37
CA VAL A 185 17.34 -19.48 22.84
C VAL A 185 16.19 -19.10 21.90
N ILE A 186 16.17 -17.85 21.43
CA ILE A 186 15.19 -17.39 20.44
C ILE A 186 15.32 -18.23 19.15
N PHE A 187 16.54 -18.36 18.62
CA PHE A 187 16.82 -19.15 17.42
C PHE A 187 16.48 -20.63 17.59
N GLU A 188 16.91 -21.27 18.68
CA GLU A 188 16.62 -22.69 18.94
C GLU A 188 15.11 -22.94 18.92
N ARG A 189 14.34 -22.11 19.61
CA ARG A 189 12.89 -22.26 19.76
C ARG A 189 12.14 -21.90 18.48
N MET A 190 12.59 -20.89 17.75
CA MET A 190 12.08 -20.55 16.41
C MET A 190 12.28 -21.68 15.40
N LEU A 191 13.47 -22.28 15.38
CA LEU A 191 13.79 -23.41 14.51
C LEU A 191 12.97 -24.65 14.87
N GLU A 192 12.72 -24.90 16.16
CA GLU A 192 11.79 -25.95 16.61
C GLU A 192 10.36 -25.74 16.06
N HIS A 193 9.95 -24.48 15.91
CA HIS A 193 8.67 -24.10 15.32
C HIS A 193 8.67 -24.09 13.78
N GLY A 194 9.81 -24.42 13.14
CA GLY A 194 9.94 -24.52 11.69
C GLY A 194 10.08 -23.19 10.97
N VAL A 195 10.54 -22.15 11.67
CA VAL A 195 10.88 -20.85 11.08
C VAL A 195 12.33 -20.89 10.58
N GLU A 196 12.56 -20.49 9.33
CA GLU A 196 13.89 -20.45 8.72
C GLU A 196 14.77 -19.34 9.34
N GLU A 197 16.09 -19.51 9.39
CA GLU A 197 17.01 -18.56 10.03
C GLU A 197 16.87 -17.12 9.48
N GLU A 198 16.69 -16.97 8.17
CA GLU A 198 16.51 -15.67 7.51
C GLU A 198 15.26 -14.92 8.01
N GLU A 199 14.17 -15.64 8.28
CA GLU A 199 12.91 -15.08 8.80
C GLU A 199 13.03 -14.69 10.27
N ILE A 200 13.86 -15.41 11.03
CA ILE A 200 14.15 -15.08 12.43
C ILE A 200 14.94 -13.76 12.50
N ASP A 201 15.98 -13.63 11.68
CA ASP A 201 16.78 -12.42 11.58
C ASP A 201 15.90 -11.21 11.20
N GLU A 202 15.08 -11.36 10.15
CA GLU A 202 14.18 -10.29 9.70
C GLU A 202 13.16 -9.89 10.77
N ALA A 203 12.58 -10.86 11.49
CA ALA A 203 11.65 -10.61 12.58
C ALA A 203 12.30 -9.85 13.75
N ILE A 204 13.53 -10.22 14.13
CA ILE A 204 14.26 -9.54 15.20
C ILE A 204 14.60 -8.11 14.80
N ASP A 205 15.14 -7.90 13.60
CA ASP A 205 15.46 -6.57 13.07
C ASP A 205 14.22 -5.67 12.99
N TYR A 206 13.09 -6.23 12.54
CA TYR A 206 11.82 -5.52 12.49
C TYR A 206 11.32 -5.13 13.88
N LEU A 207 11.35 -6.05 14.85
CA LEU A 207 10.92 -5.77 16.22
C LEU A 207 11.82 -4.76 16.92
N LEU A 208 13.13 -4.76 16.66
CA LEU A 208 14.05 -3.74 17.17
C LEU A 208 13.75 -2.36 16.55
N THR A 209 13.46 -2.32 15.25
CA THR A 209 13.16 -1.07 14.52
C THR A 209 11.82 -0.46 14.95
N THR A 210 10.81 -1.29 15.18
CA THR A 210 9.47 -0.87 15.63
C THR A 210 9.35 -0.67 17.14
N GLY A 211 10.34 -1.16 17.90
CA GLY A 211 10.40 -1.05 19.36
C GLY A 211 9.59 -2.11 20.11
N GLY A 212 9.16 -3.19 19.45
CA GLY A 212 8.54 -4.36 20.07
C GLY A 212 9.53 -5.25 20.84
N LEU A 213 10.82 -5.11 20.56
CA LEU A 213 11.90 -5.78 21.28
C LEU A 213 12.96 -4.75 21.68
N ILE A 214 13.56 -4.92 22.86
CA ILE A 214 14.70 -4.11 23.32
C ILE A 214 15.87 -5.04 23.61
N GLU A 215 17.02 -4.70 23.03
CA GLU A 215 18.31 -5.27 23.40
C GLU A 215 18.84 -4.59 24.67
N VAL A 216 19.08 -5.36 25.72
CA VAL A 216 19.51 -4.87 27.05
C VAL A 216 21.01 -5.09 27.29
N ASP A 217 21.56 -6.14 26.68
CA ASP A 217 22.97 -6.52 26.71
C ASP A 217 23.29 -7.29 25.41
N ASP A 218 24.57 -7.55 25.15
CA ASP A 218 25.00 -8.28 23.95
C ASP A 218 24.19 -9.59 23.81
N ASP A 219 23.47 -9.73 22.69
CA ASP A 219 22.64 -10.89 22.37
C ASP A 219 21.50 -11.19 23.38
N CYS A 220 21.06 -10.20 24.17
CA CYS A 220 20.06 -10.36 25.22
C CYS A 220 18.88 -9.40 25.05
N PHE A 221 17.67 -9.96 24.96
CA PHE A 221 16.46 -9.25 24.57
C PHE A 221 15.34 -9.35 25.61
N ILE A 222 14.52 -8.29 25.66
CA ILE A 222 13.26 -8.25 26.40
C ILE A 222 12.14 -7.73 25.51
N SER A 223 10.93 -8.26 25.69
CA SER A 223 9.71 -7.75 25.07
C SER A 223 9.24 -6.49 25.80
N THR A 224 8.67 -5.53 25.06
CA THR A 224 8.10 -4.29 25.60
C THR A 224 6.57 -4.27 25.63
N ILE A 225 5.94 -5.33 25.13
CA ILE A 225 4.49 -5.46 24.93
C ILE A 225 3.84 -6.13 26.14
#